data_AF-A0A6G9IZZ1-F1
#
_entry.id   AF-A0A6G9IZZ1-F1
#
_cell.length_a   1.000
_cell.length_b   1.000
_cell.length_c   1.000
_cell.angle_alpha   90.00
_cell.angle_beta   90.00
_cell.angle_gamma   90.00
#
_symmetry.space_group_name_H-M   'P 1'
#
loop_
_entity.id
_entity.type
_entity.pdbx_description
1 polymer ?
#
loop_
_entity_poly.entity_id
_entity_poly.type
_entity_poly.pdbx_seq_one_letter_code
_entity_poly.pdbx_strand_id
1 'polypeptide(L)' 'MDDNKEYCPFCGADLQGPPILQEIQHHYGATHGSRKIRIYSREEDRVIKWQCPDCGKEWERE' A
#
# COMPACT_ATOMS: atom_id res chain seq x y z
N MET A 1 12.96 13.74 -0.94
CA MET A 1 12.31 12.45 -0.68
C MET A 1 10.83 12.69 -0.80
N ASP A 2 10.29 12.40 -1.97
CA ASP A 2 8.88 12.61 -2.28
C ASP A 2 8.03 11.77 -1.33
N ASP A 3 7.19 12.47 -0.57
CA ASP A 3 6.23 11.88 0.33
C ASP A 3 5.18 11.18 -0.55
N ASN A 4 5.36 9.88 -0.77
CA ASN A 4 4.45 9.04 -1.57
C ASN A 4 3.18 8.77 -0.75
N LYS A 5 2.44 9.84 -0.43
CA LYS A 5 1.17 9.74 0.28
C LYS A 5 0.19 9.04 -0.60
N GLU A 6 -0.34 7.96 -0.05
CA GLU A 6 -1.35 7.16 -0.69
C GLU A 6 -2.62 7.27 0.12
N TYR A 7 -3.73 7.49 -0.57
CA TYR A 7 -5.04 7.65 0.06
C TYR A 7 -6.01 6.61 -0.49
N CYS A 8 -6.95 6.19 0.35
CA CYS A 8 -8.04 5.34 -0.11
C CYS A 8 -8.93 6.14 -1.07
N PRO A 9 -9.18 5.65 -2.29
CA PRO A 9 -10.02 6.37 -3.26
C PRO A 9 -11.50 6.41 -2.86
N PHE A 10 -11.92 5.63 -1.85
CA PHE A 10 -13.31 5.54 -1.42
C PHE A 10 -13.62 6.35 -0.16
N CYS A 11 -12.74 6.32 0.84
CA CYS A 11 -12.95 7.01 2.12
C CYS A 11 -11.94 8.12 2.40
N GLY A 12 -10.91 8.29 1.56
CA GLY A 12 -9.85 9.27 1.78
C GLY A 12 -8.91 8.95 2.94
N ALA A 13 -9.01 7.76 3.55
CA ALA A 13 -8.10 7.35 4.62
C ALA A 13 -6.65 7.39 4.14
N ASP A 14 -5.76 7.88 4.98
CA ASP A 14 -4.33 7.83 4.75
C ASP A 14 -3.84 6.38 4.84
N LEU A 15 -3.35 5.88 3.71
CA LEU A 15 -2.83 4.53 3.55
C LEU A 15 -1.31 4.51 3.67
N GLN A 16 -0.68 5.60 4.10
CA GLN A 16 0.75 5.60 4.34
C GLN A 16 1.05 4.76 5.59
N GLY A 17 2.00 3.84 5.43
CA GLY A 17 2.50 3.01 6.50
C GLY A 17 3.48 3.75 7.40
N PRO A 18 3.96 3.09 8.47
CA PRO A 18 5.02 3.66 9.29
C PRO A 18 6.28 3.93 8.45
N PRO A 19 7.14 4.86 8.89
CA PRO A 19 8.41 5.12 8.24
C PRO A 19 9.26 3.85 8.23
N ILE A 20 9.88 3.59 7.09
CA ILE A 20 10.90 2.55 6.96
C ILE A 20 12.12 3.04 7.75
N LEU A 21 12.70 2.15 8.55
CA LEU A 21 13.87 2.47 9.35
C LEU A 21 15.00 2.99 8.45
N GLN A 22 15.59 4.13 8.82
CA GLN A 22 16.54 4.85 7.97
C GLN A 22 17.72 3.98 7.51
N GLU A 23 18.19 3.09 8.39
CA GLU A 23 19.32 2.20 8.08
C GLU A 23 19.04 1.26 6.91
N ILE A 24 17.79 0.83 6.72
CA ILE A 24 17.39 -0.07 5.63
C ILE A 24 16.72 0.66 4.47
N GLN A 25 16.42 1.96 4.63
CA GLN A 25 15.70 2.75 3.64
C GLN A 25 16.42 2.77 2.28
N HIS A 26 17.75 2.66 2.26
CA HIS A 26 18.54 2.57 1.03
C HIS A 26 18.24 1.31 0.18
N HIS A 27 17.64 0.27 0.76
CA HIS A 27 17.17 -0.91 0.02
C HIS A 27 15.79 -0.69 -0.64
N TYR A 28 15.12 0.41 -0.33
CA TYR A 28 13.76 0.69 -0.78
C TYR A 28 13.70 2.03 -1.52
N GLY A 29 12.91 2.09 -2.58
CA GLY A 29 12.65 3.35 -3.32
C GLY A 29 11.68 4.30 -2.61
N ALA A 30 11.38 4.08 -1.33
CA ALA A 30 10.34 4.78 -0.58
C ALA A 30 10.76 5.04 0.86
N THR A 31 10.18 6.06 1.47
CA THR A 31 10.43 6.41 2.88
C THR A 31 9.48 5.74 3.85
N HIS A 32 8.30 5.34 3.38
CA HIS A 32 7.24 4.72 4.16
C HIS A 32 6.72 3.47 3.45
N GLY A 33 6.17 2.53 4.22
CA GLY A 33 5.38 1.42 3.67
C GLY A 33 4.00 1.89 3.19
N SER A 34 3.20 0.97 2.65
CA SER A 34 1.76 1.18 2.41
C SER A 34 0.94 0.28 3.33
N ARG A 35 -0.17 0.80 3.85
CA ARG A 35 -1.17 0.08 4.66
C ARG A 35 -2.20 -0.66 3.82
N LYS A 36 -2.16 -0.55 2.49
CA LYS A 36 -3.05 -1.32 1.60
C LYS A 36 -2.91 -2.81 1.87
N ILE A 37 -4.04 -3.47 2.02
CA ILE A 37 -4.08 -4.94 2.08
C ILE A 37 -3.96 -5.47 0.65
N ARG A 38 -3.02 -6.40 0.46
CA ARG A 38 -2.79 -7.10 -0.81
C ARG A 38 -3.71 -8.30 -0.90
N ILE A 39 -4.63 -8.29 -1.86
CA ILE A 39 -5.44 -9.47 -2.19
C ILE A 39 -4.70 -10.24 -3.28
N TYR A 40 -4.16 -11.40 -2.91
CA TYR A 40 -3.33 -12.23 -3.78
C TYR A 40 -4.13 -13.41 -4.34
N SER A 41 -4.00 -13.63 -5.64
CA SER A 41 -4.51 -14.82 -6.33
C SER A 41 -3.38 -15.83 -6.49
N ARG A 42 -3.59 -17.03 -5.94
CA ARG A 42 -2.65 -18.14 -6.09
C ARG A 42 -2.61 -18.67 -7.52
N GLU A 43 -3.71 -18.58 -8.26
CA GLU A 43 -3.79 -19.05 -9.65
C GLU A 43 -2.97 -18.17 -10.59
N GLU A 44 -2.99 -16.86 -10.37
CA GLU A 44 -2.24 -15.89 -11.17
C GLU A 44 -0.85 -15.55 -10.59
N ASP A 45 -0.48 -16.17 -9.47
CA ASP A 45 0.75 -15.90 -8.70
C ASP A 45 1.00 -14.40 -8.43
N ARG A 46 -0.08 -13.63 -8.23
CA ARG A 46 0.04 -12.17 -8.12
C ARG A 46 -1.02 -11.52 -7.26
N VAL A 47 -0.72 -10.32 -6.79
CA VAL A 47 -1.74 -9.40 -6.25
C VAL A 47 -2.70 -9.05 -7.38
N ILE A 48 -4.00 -9.25 -7.15
CA ILE A 48 -5.08 -8.97 -8.11
C ILE A 48 -5.90 -7.75 -7.71
N LYS A 49 -5.97 -7.47 -6.40
CA LYS A 49 -6.73 -6.34 -5.86
C LYS A 49 -6.02 -5.74 -4.66
N TRP A 50 -6.38 -4.50 -4.38
CA TRP A 50 -6.04 -3.78 -3.17
C TRP A 50 -7.29 -3.63 -2.31
N GLN A 51 -7.12 -3.66 -1.00
CA GLN A 51 -8.21 -3.41 -0.05
C GLN A 51 -7.79 -2.35 0.98
N CYS A 52 -8.72 -1.46 1.31
CA CYS A 52 -8.54 -0.45 2.34
C CYS A 52 -8.78 -1.07 3.73
N PRO A 53 -7.83 -0.97 4.67
CA PRO A 53 -8.00 -1.52 6.02
C PRO A 53 -9.04 -0.74 6.84
N ASP A 54 -9.33 0.53 6.51
CA ASP A 54 -10.24 1.38 7.29
C ASP A 54 -11.71 1.27 6.84
N CYS A 55 -11.98 1.20 5.53
CA CYS A 55 -13.36 1.11 5.02
C CYS A 55 -13.71 -0.24 4.38
N GLY A 56 -12.75 -1.15 4.22
CA GLY A 56 -12.95 -2.49 3.66
C GLY A 56 -13.25 -2.53 2.15
N LYS A 57 -13.27 -1.38 1.45
CA LYS A 57 -13.46 -1.33 0.00
C LYS A 57 -12.25 -1.91 -0.73
N GLU A 58 -12.54 -2.58 -1.84
CA GLU A 58 -11.57 -3.23 -2.70
C GLU A 58 -11.54 -2.57 -4.08
N TRP A 59 -10.37 -2.53 -4.71
CA TRP A 59 -10.19 -2.05 -6.07
C TRP A 59 -9.17 -2.89 -6.83
N GLU A 60 -9.29 -2.91 -8.15
CA GLU A 60 -8.40 -3.67 -9.02
C GLU A 60 -6.98 -3.12 -8.97
N ARG A 61 -6.01 -4.03 -9.14
CA ARG A 61 -4.62 -3.65 -9.34
C ARG A 61 -4.44 -3.18 -10.78
N GLU A 62 -3.94 -1.95 -10.95
CA GLU A 62 -3.48 -1.39 -12.23
C GLU A 62 -2.28 -2.18 -12.81
#